data_AF-A0A955WUH2-F1
#
_entry.id   AF-A0A955WUH2-F1
#
_cell.length_a   1.000
_cell.length_b   1.000
_cell.length_c   1.000
_cell.angle_alpha   90.00
_cell.angle_beta   90.00
_cell.angle_gamma   90.00
#
_symmetry.space_group_name_H-M   'P 1'
#
loop_
_entity.id
_entity.type
_entity.pdbx_description
1 polymer ?
#
loop_
_entity_poly.entity_id
_entity_poly.type
_entity_poly.pdbx_seq_one_letter_code
_entity_poly.pdbx_strand_id
1 'polypeptide(L)'
;CAEFCNHTHHYGVDGGALDFVQTQAHVGNRYGCAAQIIDGTVPNQYGTWVFGRGGWCPGLDVKPWRADLTQAAPAGEHTLRYEGRLDQMSYVPEPRAGDGFGARIDQLSAVVTWAAKP
;
A
#
# COMPACT_ATOMS: atom_id res chain seq x y z
N CYS A 1 5.42 11.23 6.95
CA CYS A 1 5.59 9.93 6.25
C CYS A 1 4.86 9.98 4.92
N ALA A 2 5.42 9.47 3.84
CA ALA A 2 5.19 8.05 3.59
C ALA A 2 6.36 7.25 2.97
N GLU A 3 7.28 7.91 2.27
CA GLU A 3 8.27 7.23 1.39
C GLU A 3 9.08 6.12 2.07
N PHE A 4 9.54 6.33 3.30
CA PHE A 4 10.40 5.40 4.03
C PHE A 4 9.80 4.89 5.34
N CYS A 5 8.56 5.26 5.64
CA CYS A 5 7.90 4.83 6.88
C CYS A 5 7.16 3.53 6.66
N ASN A 6 7.13 2.65 7.67
CA ASN A 6 6.43 1.37 7.57
C ASN A 6 4.94 1.56 7.90
N HIS A 7 4.23 2.23 7.00
CA HIS A 7 2.78 2.36 7.09
C HIS A 7 2.09 1.08 6.63
N THR A 8 0.87 0.84 7.12
CA THR A 8 0.03 -0.30 6.71
C THR A 8 -1.33 0.22 6.25
N HIS A 9 -1.97 -0.53 5.35
CA HIS A 9 -3.27 -0.19 4.80
C HIS A 9 -4.27 -1.26 5.21
N HIS A 10 -5.38 -0.82 5.78
CA HIS A 10 -6.35 -1.67 6.45
C HIS A 10 -7.70 -1.49 5.78
N TYR A 11 -8.33 -2.60 5.40
CA TYR A 11 -9.64 -2.60 4.75
C TYR A 11 -10.63 -3.46 5.54
N GLY A 12 -11.89 -3.04 5.59
CA GLY A 12 -12.97 -3.78 6.25
C GLY A 12 -14.30 -3.61 5.51
N VAL A 13 -15.22 -4.54 5.76
CA VAL A 13 -16.55 -4.63 5.13
C VAL A 13 -17.64 -4.44 6.18
N ASP A 14 -18.68 -3.66 5.89
CA ASP A 14 -19.91 -3.49 6.68
C ASP A 14 -19.70 -3.13 8.16
N GLY A 15 -18.67 -2.35 8.46
CA GLY A 15 -18.34 -1.98 9.84
C GLY A 15 -17.69 -3.11 10.65
N GLY A 16 -17.40 -4.24 10.03
CA GLY A 16 -16.59 -5.33 10.59
C GLY A 16 -15.13 -4.94 10.84
N ALA A 17 -14.37 -5.93 11.32
CA ALA A 17 -12.94 -5.78 11.58
C ALA A 17 -12.15 -5.46 10.30
N LEU A 18 -10.98 -4.83 10.49
CA LEU A 18 -10.09 -4.42 9.41
C LEU A 18 -9.10 -5.53 9.07
N ASP A 19 -9.62 -6.68 8.62
CA ASP A 19 -8.84 -7.92 8.54
C ASP A 19 -8.04 -8.03 7.24
N PHE A 20 -8.31 -7.17 6.28
CA PHE A 20 -7.61 -7.14 5.00
C PHE A 20 -6.47 -6.12 5.10
N VAL A 21 -5.25 -6.60 5.38
CA VAL A 21 -4.10 -5.74 5.68
C VAL A 21 -3.01 -5.86 4.60
N GLN A 22 -2.66 -4.73 4.00
CA GLN A 22 -1.47 -4.59 3.17
C GLN A 22 -0.33 -4.02 4.01
N THR A 23 0.82 -4.70 3.97
CA THR A 23 2.05 -4.33 4.68
C THR A 23 3.18 -4.02 3.69
N GLN A 24 4.25 -3.39 4.19
CA GLN A 24 5.40 -2.97 3.38
C GLN A 24 6.63 -3.80 3.74
N ALA A 25 6.81 -4.93 3.07
CA ALA A 25 7.80 -5.95 3.45
C ALA A 25 9.26 -5.48 3.46
N HIS A 26 9.60 -4.44 2.70
CA HIS A 26 10.98 -4.03 2.47
C HIS A 26 11.38 -2.73 3.19
N VAL A 27 10.46 -2.05 3.88
CA VAL A 27 10.76 -0.80 4.57
C VAL A 27 11.83 -1.01 5.65
N GLY A 28 12.78 -0.08 5.75
CA GLY A 28 13.90 -0.14 6.69
C GLY A 28 15.07 -1.02 6.22
N ASN A 29 14.91 -1.79 5.14
CA ASN A 29 16.01 -2.54 4.55
C ASN A 29 16.84 -1.64 3.60
N ARG A 30 18.15 -1.55 3.87
CA ARG A 30 19.11 -0.77 3.06
C ARG A 30 19.31 -1.31 1.64
N TYR A 31 18.84 -2.52 1.36
CA TYR A 31 18.86 -3.15 0.04
C TYR A 31 17.47 -3.62 -0.40
N GLY A 32 16.40 -3.10 0.22
CA GLY A 32 15.03 -3.55 -0.05
C GLY A 32 14.63 -3.48 -1.52
N CYS A 33 14.99 -2.40 -2.21
CA CYS A 33 14.73 -2.26 -3.65
C CYS A 33 15.82 -2.93 -4.51
N ALA A 34 17.08 -2.95 -4.04
CA ALA A 34 18.13 -3.70 -4.74
C ALA A 34 17.85 -5.21 -4.81
N ALA A 35 17.20 -5.78 -3.80
CA ALA A 35 16.77 -7.18 -3.79
C ALA A 35 15.67 -7.49 -4.83
N GLN A 36 14.96 -6.47 -5.32
CA GLN A 36 13.86 -6.56 -6.28
C GLN A 36 14.28 -6.21 -7.71
N ILE A 37 15.58 -6.25 -8.03
CA ILE A 37 16.07 -6.06 -9.41
C ILE A 37 15.50 -7.15 -10.33
N ILE A 38 15.42 -8.39 -9.83
CA ILE A 38 14.85 -9.51 -10.60
C ILE A 38 13.36 -9.31 -10.92
N ASP A 39 12.67 -8.52 -10.09
CA ASP A 39 11.25 -8.20 -10.25
C ASP A 39 11.02 -6.95 -11.12
N GLY A 40 12.09 -6.24 -11.50
CA GLY A 40 12.04 -5.08 -12.41
C GLY A 40 12.54 -3.76 -11.83
N THR A 41 13.07 -3.72 -10.60
CA THR A 41 13.72 -2.49 -10.10
C THR A 41 14.91 -2.13 -10.98
N VAL A 42 14.93 -0.90 -11.50
CA VAL A 42 16.00 -0.46 -12.40
C VAL A 42 17.27 -0.17 -11.59
N PRO A 43 18.41 -0.85 -11.84
CA PRO A 43 19.64 -0.61 -11.10
C PRO A 43 20.34 0.69 -11.55
N ASN A 44 21.33 1.13 -10.76
CA ASN A 44 22.24 2.23 -11.09
C ASN A 44 21.57 3.59 -11.34
N GLN A 45 20.43 3.87 -10.71
CA GLN A 45 19.71 5.15 -10.82
C GLN A 45 20.32 6.31 -10.00
N TYR A 46 21.53 6.11 -9.43
CA TYR A 46 22.15 7.01 -8.44
C TYR A 46 21.29 7.23 -7.18
N GLY A 47 21.83 7.94 -6.19
CA GLY A 47 21.10 8.27 -4.96
C GLY A 47 20.67 7.05 -4.13
N THR A 48 19.42 7.06 -3.66
CA THR A 48 18.89 6.13 -2.66
C THR A 48 18.03 5.01 -3.26
N TRP A 49 18.26 4.65 -4.53
CA TRP A 49 17.44 3.66 -5.24
C TRP A 49 17.45 2.26 -4.59
N VAL A 50 18.50 1.93 -3.85
CA VAL A 50 18.67 0.62 -3.19
C VAL A 50 17.78 0.44 -1.95
N PHE A 51 17.36 1.54 -1.31
CA PHE A 51 16.63 1.51 -0.05
C PHE A 51 15.19 1.05 -0.27
N GLY A 52 14.70 0.17 0.61
CA GLY A 52 13.29 -0.20 0.63
C GLY A 52 12.40 0.98 1.05
N ARG A 53 11.25 1.08 0.38
CA ARG A 53 10.28 2.18 0.50
C ARG A 53 8.88 1.63 0.79
N GLY A 54 7.95 2.52 1.13
CA GLY A 54 6.54 2.20 1.40
C GLY A 54 5.78 1.74 0.16
N GLY A 55 6.06 0.53 -0.32
CA GLY A 55 5.25 -0.17 -1.33
C GLY A 55 5.64 0.06 -2.78
N TRP A 56 6.80 0.64 -3.04
CA TRP A 56 7.29 0.87 -4.40
C TRP A 56 8.82 0.88 -4.45
N CYS A 57 9.39 0.75 -5.65
CA CYS A 57 10.82 0.91 -5.89
C CYS A 57 11.05 1.77 -7.14
N PRO A 58 12.11 2.59 -7.19
CA PRO A 58 12.38 3.41 -8.37
C PRO A 58 12.54 2.55 -9.63
N GLY A 59 11.80 2.88 -10.69
CA GLY A 59 11.82 2.14 -11.95
C GLY A 59 11.04 0.80 -11.95
N LEU A 60 10.49 0.39 -10.81
CA LEU A 60 9.59 -0.76 -10.71
C LEU A 60 8.13 -0.28 -10.75
N ASP A 61 7.27 -1.02 -11.43
CA ASP A 61 5.84 -0.74 -11.43
C ASP A 61 5.18 -1.11 -10.10
N VAL A 62 4.18 -0.33 -9.68
CA VAL A 62 3.45 -0.59 -8.44
C VAL A 62 2.37 -1.64 -8.72
N LYS A 63 2.60 -2.87 -8.26
CA LYS A 63 1.65 -3.98 -8.42
C LYS A 63 0.40 -3.74 -7.56
N PRO A 64 -0.82 -3.96 -8.08
CA PRO A 64 -2.02 -3.91 -7.27
C PRO A 64 -1.97 -4.97 -6.16
N TRP A 65 -2.25 -4.55 -4.94
CA TRP A 65 -2.53 -5.48 -3.86
C TRP A 65 -3.96 -6.02 -4.01
N ARG A 66 -4.13 -7.32 -3.79
CA ARG A 66 -5.40 -8.03 -3.98
C ARG A 66 -5.76 -8.78 -2.72
N ALA A 67 -7.02 -8.65 -2.32
CA ALA A 67 -7.64 -9.43 -1.26
C ALA A 67 -8.93 -10.06 -1.79
N ASP A 68 -9.21 -11.29 -1.39
CA ASP A 68 -10.47 -11.97 -1.71
C ASP A 68 -11.52 -11.56 -0.68
N LEU A 69 -12.53 -10.80 -1.14
CA LEU A 69 -13.62 -10.31 -0.31
C LEU A 69 -14.84 -11.24 -0.32
N THR A 70 -14.83 -12.34 -1.08
CA THR A 70 -16.04 -13.13 -1.40
C THR A 70 -16.84 -13.56 -0.17
N GLN A 71 -16.17 -13.96 0.91
CA GLN A 71 -16.83 -14.39 2.15
C GLN A 71 -17.31 -13.21 3.01
N ALA A 72 -16.59 -12.09 2.98
CA ALA A 72 -16.90 -10.91 3.80
C ALA A 72 -17.92 -9.99 3.13
N ALA A 73 -17.97 -9.98 1.80
CA ALA A 73 -18.86 -9.19 0.94
C ALA A 73 -19.50 -10.13 -0.10
N PRO A 74 -20.51 -10.95 0.28
CA PRO A 74 -21.27 -11.75 -0.65
C PRO A 74 -22.04 -10.90 -1.68
N ALA A 75 -22.88 -11.52 -2.51
CA ALA A 75 -23.69 -10.78 -3.47
C ALA A 75 -24.67 -9.84 -2.74
N GLY A 76 -24.53 -8.52 -2.95
CA GLY A 76 -25.34 -7.52 -2.28
C GLY A 76 -24.68 -6.14 -2.28
N GLU A 77 -25.29 -5.21 -1.55
CA GLU A 77 -24.70 -3.90 -1.26
C GLU A 77 -23.89 -3.99 0.02
N HIS A 78 -22.65 -3.51 -0.04
CA HIS A 78 -21.69 -3.57 1.07
C HIS A 78 -20.93 -2.24 1.18
N THR A 79 -20.56 -1.87 2.40
CA THR A 79 -19.72 -0.69 2.65
C THR A 79 -18.27 -1.12 2.85
N LEU A 80 -17.37 -0.56 2.03
CA LEU A 80 -15.93 -0.69 2.23
C LEU A 80 -15.37 0.47 3.03
N ARG A 81 -14.56 0.14 4.03
CA ARG A 81 -13.82 1.11 4.85
C ARG A 81 -12.33 0.93 4.63
N TYR A 82 -11.62 2.05 4.48
CA TYR A 82 -10.18 2.10 4.38
C TYR A 82 -9.59 2.91 5.54
N GLU A 83 -8.48 2.44 6.08
CA GLU A 83 -7.71 3.14 7.10
C GLU A 83 -6.20 2.98 6.84
N GLY A 84 -5.49 4.10 6.74
CA GLY A 84 -4.03 4.11 6.76
C GLY A 84 -3.50 4.16 8.19
N ARG A 85 -2.52 3.33 8.52
CA ARG A 85 -1.91 3.28 9.86
C ARG A 85 -0.40 3.47 9.83
N LEU A 86 0.12 4.18 10.82
CA LEU A 86 1.55 4.29 11.14
C LEU A 86 1.73 3.91 12.61
N ASP A 87 2.70 3.04 12.91
CA ASP A 87 2.94 2.53 14.27
C ASP A 87 1.66 1.96 14.92
N GLN A 88 0.88 1.21 14.13
CA GLN A 88 -0.41 0.61 14.50
C GLN A 88 -1.55 1.60 14.80
N MET A 89 -1.31 2.91 14.65
CA MET A 89 -2.31 3.95 14.89
C MET A 89 -2.81 4.55 13.59
N SER A 90 -4.08 4.97 13.54
CA SER A 90 -4.64 5.71 12.40
C SER A 90 -3.77 6.92 12.07
N TYR A 91 -3.40 7.08 10.82
CA TYR A 91 -2.49 8.12 10.38
C TYR A 91 -2.94 8.74 9.07
N VAL A 92 -3.18 10.05 9.10
CA VAL A 92 -3.35 10.87 7.91
C VAL A 92 -2.06 11.69 7.74
N PRO A 93 -1.34 11.53 6.63
CA PRO A 93 -0.16 12.35 6.35
C PRO A 93 -0.53 13.84 6.30
N GLU A 94 0.06 14.64 7.17
CA GLU A 94 -0.06 16.11 7.13
C GLU A 94 1.24 16.75 6.62
N PRO A 95 1.17 17.67 5.64
CA PRO A 95 2.33 18.43 5.21
C PRO A 95 2.77 19.39 6.32
N ARG A 96 4.05 19.34 6.71
CA ARG A 96 4.63 20.34 7.63
C ARG A 96 5.15 21.52 6.81
N ALA A 97 4.74 22.73 7.18
CA ALA A 97 5.27 23.93 6.54
C ALA A 97 6.77 24.08 6.83
N GLY A 98 7.58 24.26 5.78
CA GLY A 98 9.01 24.56 5.89
C GLY A 98 9.97 23.37 5.94
N ASP A 99 9.48 22.15 6.18
CA ASP A 99 10.31 20.93 6.24
C ASP A 99 9.78 19.84 5.29
N GLY A 100 10.35 19.79 4.09
CA GLY A 100 10.20 18.65 3.16
C GLY A 100 8.92 18.62 2.32
N PHE A 101 8.95 17.78 1.28
CA PHE A 101 7.82 17.57 0.36
C PHE A 101 6.62 16.95 1.09
N GLY A 102 5.42 17.40 0.70
CA GLY A 102 4.14 16.98 1.29
C GLY A 102 3.98 15.46 1.33
N ALA A 103 4.12 14.93 2.53
CA ALA A 103 3.84 13.54 2.85
C ALA A 103 2.40 13.18 2.38
N ARG A 104 2.28 12.28 1.41
CA ARG A 104 1.01 11.85 0.79
C ARG A 104 1.02 10.37 0.48
N ILE A 105 -0.16 9.77 0.45
CA ILE A 105 -0.42 8.43 -0.08
C ILE A 105 -1.37 8.59 -1.26
N ASP A 106 -0.90 8.24 -2.45
CA ASP A 106 -1.73 8.23 -3.66
C ASP A 106 -2.31 6.85 -3.86
N GLN A 107 -3.62 6.73 -3.72
CA GLN A 107 -4.31 5.45 -3.76
C GLN A 107 -5.40 5.44 -4.83
N LEU A 108 -5.41 4.37 -5.60
CA LEU A 108 -6.53 3.95 -6.44
C LEU A 108 -7.00 2.59 -5.94
N SER A 109 -8.30 2.43 -5.73
CA SER A 109 -8.90 1.16 -5.32
C SER A 109 -10.11 0.87 -6.18
N ALA A 110 -10.29 -0.40 -6.52
CA ALA A 110 -11.41 -0.88 -7.30
C ALA A 110 -11.88 -2.23 -6.74
N VAL A 111 -13.18 -2.49 -6.84
CA VAL A 111 -13.76 -3.80 -6.57
C VAL A 111 -14.01 -4.47 -7.92
N VAL A 112 -13.56 -5.71 -8.04
CA VAL A 112 -13.81 -6.54 -9.23
C VAL A 112 -14.80 -7.62 -8.83
N THR A 113 -15.97 -7.61 -9.46
CA THR A 113 -17.00 -8.63 -9.28
C THR A 113 -17.19 -9.41 -10.57
N TRP A 114 -17.57 -10.68 -10.45
CA TRP A 114 -18.00 -11.49 -11.57
C TRP A 114 -19.13 -12.42 -11.12
N ALA A 115 -20.04 -12.72 -12.03
CA ALA A 115 -21.07 -13.73 -11.85
C ALA A 115 -20.95 -14.73 -13.00
N ALA A 116 -21.24 -16.01 -12.73
CA ALA A 116 -21.45 -16.97 -13.82
C ALA A 116 -22.60 -16.46 -14.69
N LYS A 117 -22.48 -16.63 -16.02
CA LYS A 117 -23.61 -16.36 -16.92
C LYS A 117 -24.81 -17.21 -16.47
N PRO A 118 -26.02 -16.64 -16.41
CA PRO A 118 -27.23 -17.39 -16.09
C PRO A 118 -27.49 -18.50 -17.10
#